data_AF-A0A1E3YH16-F1
#
_entry.id   AF-A0A1E3YH16-F1
#
_cell.length_a   1.000
_cell.length_b   1.000
_cell.length_c   1.000
_cell.angle_alpha   90.00
_cell.angle_beta   90.00
_cell.angle_gamma   90.00
#
_symmetry.space_group_name_H-M   'P 1'
#
loop_
_entity.id
_entity.type
_entity.pdbx_description
1 polymer ?
#
loop_
_entity_poly.entity_id
_entity_poly.type
_entity_poly.pdbx_seq_one_letter_code
_entity_poly.pdbx_strand_id
1 'polypeptide(L)'
;MTAHALGSLEARLARGETATREDVASLCRGQDLVSIGVIGDLVRQACTGTRVTYGRVLSCEGDVPDAIGQAGEVRLVGTPASIDDARRRVRAAVARAGGRVVTGFSLADLVSLAGDDRDRLRGVAADLAQDGLVAVAEVAIDRAISDAAAIAQVQAVRAGGLETWRLTIDDAEGLDVRMALIERARAVQEATGAVRAFAPLPRRDPRGTPSTGYDDVKTVAAARVRCPDIEVIQIDWPLYGPKLAQVALTFGAGDLDGISPYDTSDLGPRRAPVEDIHRQIRAAGGEPVERDATYRPRG
;
A
#
# COMPACT_ATOMS: atom_id res chain seq x y z
N MET A 1 6.29 14.09 -23.35
CA MET A 1 5.25 15.11 -23.53
C MET A 1 5.87 16.49 -23.52
N THR A 2 5.29 17.44 -24.25
CA THR A 2 5.59 18.87 -24.08
C THR A 2 4.85 19.41 -22.85
N ALA A 3 5.32 20.51 -22.25
CA ALA A 3 4.66 21.16 -21.11
C ALA A 3 3.17 21.48 -21.38
N HIS A 4 2.83 21.80 -22.64
CA HIS A 4 1.45 22.06 -23.06
C HIS A 4 0.51 20.86 -22.86
N ALA A 5 0.99 19.64 -23.13
CA ALA A 5 0.16 18.44 -22.99
C ALA A 5 -0.08 18.09 -21.51
N LEU A 6 0.90 18.34 -20.63
CA LEU A 6 0.74 18.17 -19.17
C LEU A 6 -0.23 19.20 -18.60
N GLY A 7 -0.13 20.47 -19.02
CA GLY A 7 -1.09 21.50 -18.60
C GLY A 7 -2.52 21.22 -19.07
N SER A 8 -2.70 20.62 -20.25
CA SER A 8 -4.02 20.16 -20.71
C SER A 8 -4.58 19.04 -19.84
N LEU A 9 -3.75 18.06 -19.47
CA LEU A 9 -4.14 16.99 -18.55
C LEU A 9 -4.52 17.53 -17.18
N GLU A 10 -3.71 18.41 -16.61
CA GLU A 10 -3.99 19.08 -15.33
C GLU A 10 -5.36 19.77 -15.34
N ALA A 11 -5.65 20.59 -16.36
CA ALA A 11 -6.91 21.30 -16.46
C ALA A 11 -8.12 20.36 -16.56
N ARG A 12 -7.97 19.21 -17.24
CA ARG A 12 -9.02 18.18 -17.33
C ARG A 12 -9.25 17.50 -15.98
N LEU A 13 -8.18 17.09 -15.31
CA LEU A 13 -8.25 16.45 -13.99
C LEU A 13 -8.84 17.39 -12.93
N ALA A 14 -8.53 18.68 -12.98
CA ALA A 14 -9.12 19.70 -12.11
C ALA A 14 -10.64 19.84 -12.27
N ARG A 15 -11.20 19.43 -13.41
CA ARG A 15 -12.65 19.36 -13.65
C ARG A 15 -13.28 18.01 -13.27
N GLY A 16 -12.49 17.08 -12.72
CA GLY A 16 -12.94 15.73 -12.35
C GLY A 16 -13.02 14.76 -13.53
N GLU A 17 -12.40 15.07 -14.68
CA GLU A 17 -12.31 14.10 -15.77
C GLU A 17 -11.38 12.94 -15.40
N THR A 18 -11.70 11.73 -15.84
CA THR A 18 -10.85 10.54 -15.61
C THR A 18 -9.71 10.52 -16.63
N ALA A 19 -8.48 10.29 -16.16
CA ALA A 19 -7.33 10.07 -17.05
C ALA A 19 -7.48 8.76 -17.84
N THR A 20 -7.17 8.84 -19.14
CA THR A 20 -7.05 7.67 -20.00
C THR A 20 -5.71 6.96 -19.77
N ARG A 21 -5.58 5.73 -20.27
CA ARG A 21 -4.31 5.00 -20.24
C ARG A 21 -3.19 5.76 -20.97
N GLU A 22 -3.50 6.43 -22.08
CA GLU A 22 -2.50 7.20 -22.83
C GLU A 22 -2.09 8.48 -22.09
N ASP A 23 -3.02 9.15 -21.38
CA ASP A 23 -2.68 10.30 -20.53
C ASP A 23 -1.60 9.91 -19.51
N VAL A 24 -1.77 8.76 -18.85
CA VAL A 24 -0.83 8.28 -17.82
C VAL A 24 0.47 7.77 -18.43
N ALA A 25 0.41 7.03 -19.55
CA ALA A 25 1.63 6.61 -20.25
C ALA A 25 2.47 7.81 -20.71
N SER A 26 1.80 8.86 -21.18
CA SER A 26 2.42 10.11 -21.58
C SER A 26 3.04 10.86 -20.39
N LEU A 27 2.36 10.89 -19.23
CA LEU A 27 2.87 11.43 -17.96
C LEU A 27 4.18 10.72 -17.56
N CYS A 28 4.23 9.39 -17.60
CA CYS A 28 5.44 8.62 -17.25
C CYS A 28 6.63 8.85 -18.20
N ARG A 29 6.36 9.09 -19.50
CA ARG A 29 7.41 9.46 -20.48
C ARG A 29 7.89 10.91 -20.32
N GLY A 30 7.16 11.73 -19.54
CA GLY A 30 7.50 13.13 -19.28
C GLY A 30 8.83 13.29 -18.54
N GLN A 31 9.53 14.39 -18.81
CA GLN A 31 10.79 14.77 -18.14
C GLN A 31 10.58 15.93 -17.15
N ASP A 32 9.46 16.63 -17.24
CA ASP A 32 9.08 17.70 -16.33
C ASP A 32 8.49 17.12 -15.04
N LEU A 33 9.38 16.73 -14.13
CA LEU A 33 9.02 16.15 -12.84
C LEU A 33 8.19 17.10 -11.97
N VAL A 34 8.38 18.41 -12.12
CA VAL A 34 7.63 19.40 -11.34
C VAL A 34 6.16 19.36 -11.73
N SER A 35 5.85 19.46 -13.03
CA SER A 35 4.48 19.38 -13.52
C SER A 35 3.83 18.03 -13.22
N ILE A 36 4.60 16.93 -13.30
CA ILE A 36 4.12 15.59 -12.93
C ILE A 36 3.73 15.54 -11.44
N GLY A 37 4.57 16.10 -10.56
CA GLY A 37 4.29 16.20 -9.14
C GLY A 37 3.03 17.02 -8.86
N VAL A 38 2.90 18.19 -9.48
CA VAL A 38 1.70 19.06 -9.37
C VAL A 38 0.42 18.31 -9.76
N ILE A 39 0.44 17.58 -10.88
CA ILE A 39 -0.71 16.78 -11.31
C ILE A 39 -1.05 15.68 -10.30
N GLY A 40 -0.04 14.95 -9.83
CA GLY A 40 -0.23 13.88 -8.85
C GLY A 40 -0.80 14.39 -7.52
N ASP A 41 -0.24 15.49 -7.00
CA ASP A 41 -0.72 16.12 -5.77
C ASP A 41 -2.13 16.70 -5.96
N LEU A 42 -2.43 17.36 -7.09
CA LEU A 42 -3.77 17.87 -7.39
C LEU A 42 -4.85 16.77 -7.28
N VAL A 43 -4.60 15.60 -7.88
CA VAL A 43 -5.56 14.49 -7.79
C VAL A 43 -5.65 13.95 -6.36
N ARG A 44 -4.52 13.81 -5.64
CA ARG A 44 -4.54 13.38 -4.24
C ARG A 44 -5.28 14.37 -3.35
N GLN A 45 -5.15 15.67 -3.59
CA GLN A 45 -5.79 16.76 -2.85
C GLN A 45 -7.31 16.74 -3.04
N ALA A 46 -7.77 16.39 -4.23
CA ALA A 46 -9.19 16.14 -4.50
C ALA A 46 -9.73 14.92 -3.72
N CYS A 47 -8.90 13.90 -3.45
CA CYS A 47 -9.31 12.70 -2.69
C CYS A 47 -9.31 12.93 -1.18
N THR A 48 -8.27 13.54 -0.62
CA THR A 48 -8.03 13.57 0.85
C THR A 48 -7.80 14.96 1.45
N GLY A 49 -7.92 16.04 0.67
CA GLY A 49 -7.68 17.41 1.15
C GLY A 49 -6.20 17.63 1.53
N THR A 50 -5.94 18.30 2.65
CA THR A 50 -4.56 18.46 3.18
C THR A 50 -4.10 17.25 4.00
N ARG A 51 -5.00 16.31 4.32
CA ARG A 51 -4.69 15.18 5.18
C ARG A 51 -3.74 14.20 4.50
N VAL A 52 -2.65 13.89 5.19
CA VAL A 52 -1.70 12.82 4.87
C VAL A 52 -1.62 11.90 6.07
N THR A 53 -1.88 10.61 5.86
CA THR A 53 -1.94 9.64 6.95
C THR A 53 -0.60 8.94 7.17
N TYR A 54 -0.39 8.42 8.38
CA TYR A 54 0.70 7.49 8.65
C TYR A 54 0.27 6.38 9.61
N GLY A 55 0.77 5.16 9.39
CA GLY A 55 0.48 3.98 10.21
C GLY A 55 1.70 3.51 11.00
N ARG A 56 1.57 3.40 12.32
CA ARG A 56 2.57 2.74 13.18
C ARG A 56 2.26 1.25 13.27
N VAL A 57 3.16 0.40 12.75
CA VAL A 57 2.92 -1.03 12.56
C VAL A 57 3.98 -1.84 13.29
N LEU A 58 3.54 -2.75 14.16
CA LEU A 58 4.40 -3.80 14.70
C LEU A 58 4.40 -5.00 13.77
N SER A 59 5.41 -5.10 12.91
CA SER A 59 5.63 -6.27 12.05
C SER A 59 6.30 -7.40 12.82
N CYS A 60 5.76 -8.62 12.73
CA CYS A 60 6.29 -9.80 13.41
C CYS A 60 6.26 -11.05 12.51
N GLU A 61 7.39 -11.74 12.39
CA GLU A 61 7.46 -13.05 11.73
C GLU A 61 7.09 -14.18 12.70
N GLY A 62 7.57 -14.08 13.94
CA GLY A 62 7.31 -15.03 15.02
C GLY A 62 6.39 -14.46 16.09
N ASP A 63 6.78 -14.63 17.35
CA ASP A 63 5.98 -14.19 18.50
C ASP A 63 5.90 -12.66 18.60
N VAL A 64 4.71 -12.17 18.96
CA VAL A 64 4.51 -10.75 19.28
C VAL A 64 5.26 -10.43 20.59
N PRO A 65 6.09 -9.39 20.68
CA PRO A 65 6.78 -9.01 21.92
C PRO A 65 5.79 -8.58 23.01
N ASP A 66 6.18 -8.64 24.30
CA ASP A 66 5.31 -8.22 25.41
C ASP A 66 4.96 -6.73 25.34
N ALA A 67 5.94 -5.91 24.95
CA ALA A 67 5.74 -4.49 24.68
C ALA A 67 5.49 -4.28 23.19
N ILE A 68 4.31 -3.75 22.83
CA ILE A 68 3.93 -3.44 21.44
C ILE A 68 4.08 -1.96 21.07
N GLY A 69 4.59 -1.15 22.00
CA GLY A 69 4.77 0.29 21.84
C GLY A 69 3.47 1.01 21.51
N GLN A 70 3.56 1.97 20.60
CA GLN A 70 2.44 2.76 20.12
C GLN A 70 1.84 2.20 18.82
N ALA A 71 1.93 0.89 18.58
CA ALA A 71 1.37 0.28 17.38
C ALA A 71 -0.15 0.54 17.26
N GLY A 72 -0.56 1.00 16.07
CA GLY A 72 -1.96 1.02 15.64
C GLY A 72 -2.38 -0.29 14.94
N GLU A 73 -1.40 -1.14 14.61
CA GLU A 73 -1.56 -2.41 13.92
C GLU A 73 -0.50 -3.41 14.38
N VAL A 74 -0.89 -4.67 14.60
CA VAL A 74 0.04 -5.81 14.67
C VAL A 74 -0.06 -6.57 13.36
N ARG A 75 1.04 -6.67 12.62
CA ARG A 75 1.08 -7.26 11.28
C ARG A 75 1.94 -8.51 11.27
N LEU A 76 1.33 -9.66 11.04
CA LEU A 76 2.05 -10.91 10.83
C LEU A 76 2.66 -10.93 9.43
N VAL A 77 3.99 -11.04 9.35
CA VAL A 77 4.75 -11.06 8.08
C VAL A 77 5.46 -12.41 7.91
N GLY A 78 5.96 -12.69 6.71
CA GLY A 78 6.61 -13.97 6.40
C GLY A 78 5.65 -15.12 6.12
N THR A 79 6.11 -16.05 5.29
CA THR A 79 5.29 -17.13 4.73
C THR A 79 5.02 -18.23 5.78
N PRO A 80 3.75 -18.52 6.10
CA PRO A 80 3.41 -19.61 7.01
C PRO A 80 3.73 -20.97 6.39
N ALA A 81 4.22 -21.91 7.20
CA ALA A 81 4.62 -23.23 6.72
C ALA A 81 3.42 -24.14 6.35
N SER A 82 2.25 -23.86 6.93
CA SER A 82 0.99 -24.58 6.68
C SER A 82 -0.19 -23.73 7.12
N ILE A 83 -1.43 -24.19 6.84
CA ILE A 83 -2.64 -23.54 7.35
C ILE A 83 -2.67 -23.57 8.89
N ASP A 84 -2.32 -24.70 9.51
CA ASP A 84 -2.25 -24.82 10.98
C ASP A 84 -1.20 -23.88 11.59
N ASP A 85 -0.09 -23.68 10.87
CA ASP A 85 0.94 -22.72 11.23
C ASP A 85 0.41 -21.29 11.22
N ALA A 86 -0.27 -20.89 10.13
CA ALA A 86 -0.90 -19.58 10.02
C ALA A 86 -1.91 -19.36 11.17
N ARG A 87 -2.80 -20.32 11.41
CA ARG A 87 -3.80 -20.29 12.49
C ARG A 87 -3.16 -20.13 13.87
N ARG A 88 -2.10 -20.91 14.16
CA ARG A 88 -1.36 -20.81 15.43
C ARG A 88 -0.75 -19.42 15.62
N ARG A 89 -0.13 -18.87 14.57
CA ARG A 89 0.48 -17.53 14.59
C ARG A 89 -0.57 -16.44 14.81
N VAL A 90 -1.73 -16.53 14.16
CA VAL A 90 -2.86 -15.61 14.39
C VAL A 90 -3.31 -15.62 15.84
N ARG A 91 -3.63 -16.79 16.41
CA ARG A 91 -4.09 -16.88 17.80
C ARG A 91 -3.06 -16.33 18.80
N ALA A 92 -1.78 -16.65 18.59
CA ALA A 92 -0.70 -16.13 19.43
C ALA A 92 -0.59 -14.60 19.34
N ALA A 93 -0.72 -14.04 18.15
CA ALA A 93 -0.68 -12.59 17.94
C ALA A 93 -1.88 -11.89 18.56
N VAL A 94 -3.10 -12.40 18.34
CA VAL A 94 -4.35 -11.86 18.90
C VAL A 94 -4.29 -11.83 20.43
N ALA A 95 -3.79 -12.88 21.07
CA ALA A 95 -3.63 -12.94 22.52
C ALA A 95 -2.72 -11.84 23.10
N ARG A 96 -1.82 -11.28 22.27
CA ARG A 96 -0.79 -10.31 22.68
C ARG A 96 -0.93 -8.95 22.00
N ALA A 97 -1.93 -8.79 21.13
CA ALA A 97 -2.16 -7.55 20.39
C ALA A 97 -2.74 -6.42 21.25
N GLY A 98 -3.14 -6.68 22.50
CA GLY A 98 -3.67 -5.65 23.40
C GLY A 98 -4.88 -4.91 22.82
N GLY A 99 -5.75 -5.63 22.10
CA GLY A 99 -6.93 -5.07 21.44
C GLY A 99 -6.67 -4.33 20.12
N ARG A 100 -5.41 -4.26 19.64
CA ARG A 100 -5.09 -3.73 18.31
C ARG A 100 -5.56 -4.72 17.24
N VAL A 101 -5.89 -4.20 16.07
CA VAL A 101 -6.19 -5.02 14.90
C VAL A 101 -4.98 -5.85 14.52
N VAL A 102 -5.21 -7.14 14.29
CA VAL A 102 -4.22 -8.07 13.74
C VAL A 102 -4.51 -8.25 12.25
N THR A 103 -3.53 -7.91 11.43
CA THR A 103 -3.49 -8.26 10.00
C THR A 103 -2.37 -9.27 9.78
N GLY A 104 -2.38 -9.96 8.65
CA GLY A 104 -1.36 -10.98 8.46
C GLY A 104 -1.30 -11.61 7.10
N PHE A 105 -0.09 -12.04 6.74
CA PHE A 105 0.25 -12.83 5.56
C PHE A 105 0.01 -12.10 4.23
N SER A 106 0.78 -12.50 3.23
CA SER A 106 0.45 -12.18 1.84
C SER A 106 -0.69 -13.06 1.38
N LEU A 107 -1.65 -12.51 0.63
CA LEU A 107 -2.68 -13.31 -0.02
C LEU A 107 -2.06 -14.37 -0.96
N ALA A 108 -0.94 -14.06 -1.63
CA ALA A 108 -0.28 -15.02 -2.52
C ALA A 108 0.19 -16.28 -1.77
N ASP A 109 0.62 -16.14 -0.52
CA ASP A 109 1.04 -17.27 0.31
C ASP A 109 -0.16 -18.13 0.73
N LEU A 110 -1.28 -17.48 1.08
CA LEU A 110 -2.52 -18.19 1.43
C LEU A 110 -3.12 -18.92 0.21
N VAL A 111 -3.05 -18.32 -0.97
CA VAL A 111 -3.42 -18.96 -2.24
C VAL A 111 -2.58 -20.22 -2.48
N SER A 112 -1.26 -20.14 -2.29
CA SER A 112 -0.37 -21.28 -2.44
C SER A 112 -0.68 -22.39 -1.43
N LEU A 113 -0.92 -22.06 -0.16
CA LEU A 113 -1.33 -23.02 0.87
C LEU A 113 -2.70 -23.67 0.59
N ALA A 114 -3.59 -22.94 -0.07
CA ALA A 114 -4.87 -23.45 -0.55
C ALA A 114 -4.75 -24.29 -1.83
N GLY A 115 -3.56 -24.38 -2.44
CA GLY A 115 -3.32 -25.11 -3.68
C GLY A 115 -4.06 -24.49 -4.88
N ASP A 116 -4.14 -23.16 -4.92
CA ASP A 116 -4.84 -22.39 -5.97
C ASP A 116 -6.35 -22.68 -6.08
N ASP A 117 -6.93 -23.39 -5.11
CA ASP A 117 -8.36 -23.69 -5.05
C ASP A 117 -9.13 -22.57 -4.33
N ARG A 118 -10.17 -22.06 -5.00
CA ARG A 118 -10.94 -20.90 -4.52
C ARG A 118 -11.79 -21.21 -3.29
N ASP A 119 -12.42 -22.38 -3.26
CA ASP A 119 -13.28 -22.77 -2.14
C ASP A 119 -12.45 -23.08 -0.89
N ARG A 120 -11.28 -23.70 -1.09
CA ARG A 120 -10.30 -23.91 -0.03
C ARG A 120 -9.73 -22.59 0.48
N LEU A 121 -9.39 -21.63 -0.41
CA LEU A 121 -8.94 -20.30 -0.01
C LEU A 121 -9.98 -19.58 0.85
N ARG A 122 -11.27 -19.64 0.46
CA ARG A 122 -12.38 -19.10 1.26
C ARG A 122 -12.45 -19.76 2.64
N GLY A 123 -12.28 -21.09 2.71
CA GLY A 123 -12.24 -21.82 3.98
C GLY A 123 -11.07 -21.40 4.87
N VAL A 124 -9.87 -21.25 4.30
CA VAL A 124 -8.70 -20.75 5.01
C VAL A 124 -8.94 -19.34 5.55
N ALA A 125 -9.53 -18.45 4.76
CA ALA A 125 -9.88 -17.10 5.22
C ALA A 125 -10.88 -17.13 6.38
N ALA A 126 -11.92 -17.97 6.31
CA ALA A 126 -12.90 -18.15 7.38
C ALA A 126 -12.27 -18.66 8.68
N ASP A 127 -11.36 -19.62 8.57
CA ASP A 127 -10.63 -20.18 9.69
C ASP A 127 -9.74 -19.14 10.40
N LEU A 128 -9.02 -18.32 9.62
CA LEU A 128 -8.17 -17.26 10.15
C LEU A 128 -9.00 -16.10 10.74
N ALA A 129 -10.12 -15.76 10.11
CA ALA A 129 -11.06 -14.76 10.64
C ALA A 129 -11.64 -15.21 11.98
N GLN A 130 -12.03 -16.48 12.09
CA GLN A 130 -12.49 -17.08 13.35
C GLN A 130 -11.40 -17.04 14.45
N ASP A 131 -10.14 -17.18 14.08
CA ASP A 131 -9.00 -17.07 15.00
C ASP A 131 -8.67 -15.60 15.38
N GLY A 132 -9.34 -14.61 14.77
CA GLY A 132 -9.23 -13.19 15.09
C GLY A 132 -8.39 -12.36 14.12
N LEU A 133 -7.99 -12.91 12.96
CA LEU A 133 -7.37 -12.14 11.89
C LEU A 133 -8.44 -11.25 11.23
N VAL A 134 -8.14 -9.97 11.02
CA VAL A 134 -9.12 -9.03 10.44
C VAL A 134 -8.93 -8.86 8.93
N ALA A 135 -7.68 -8.80 8.49
CA ALA A 135 -7.34 -8.58 7.08
C ALA A 135 -6.08 -9.34 6.71
N VAL A 136 -5.94 -9.66 5.42
CA VAL A 136 -4.61 -10.00 4.89
C VAL A 136 -3.70 -8.78 4.98
N ALA A 137 -2.42 -8.98 5.27
CA ALA A 137 -1.46 -7.88 5.37
C ALA A 137 -1.26 -7.19 4.00
N GLU A 138 -1.31 -7.96 2.92
CA GLU A 138 -1.21 -7.45 1.56
C GLU A 138 -1.78 -8.38 0.49
N VAL A 139 -2.21 -7.76 -0.62
CA VAL A 139 -2.51 -8.42 -1.88
C VAL A 139 -1.45 -7.99 -2.90
N ALA A 140 -0.43 -8.84 -3.09
CA ALA A 140 0.60 -8.63 -4.12
C ALA A 140 0.01 -8.96 -5.51
N ILE A 141 -0.46 -7.93 -6.23
CA ILE A 141 -1.29 -8.10 -7.44
C ILE A 141 -0.52 -8.65 -8.65
N ASP A 142 0.80 -8.53 -8.65
CA ASP A 142 1.72 -9.10 -9.64
C ASP A 142 1.90 -10.61 -9.47
N ARG A 143 1.61 -11.16 -8.28
CA ARG A 143 1.66 -12.60 -8.00
C ARG A 143 0.46 -13.36 -8.57
N ALA A 144 -0.60 -12.65 -8.95
CA ALA A 144 -1.74 -13.23 -9.64
C ALA A 144 -1.46 -13.38 -11.15
N ILE A 145 -1.85 -14.51 -11.73
CA ILE A 145 -1.61 -14.84 -13.14
C ILE A 145 -2.39 -13.92 -14.12
N SER A 146 -3.44 -13.26 -13.65
CA SER A 146 -4.28 -12.35 -14.45
C SER A 146 -5.10 -11.43 -13.56
N ASP A 147 -5.71 -10.40 -14.16
CA ASP A 147 -6.61 -9.48 -13.46
C ASP A 147 -7.84 -10.23 -12.91
N ALA A 148 -8.40 -11.15 -13.71
CA ALA A 148 -9.51 -11.99 -13.29
C ALA A 148 -9.14 -12.91 -12.11
N ALA A 149 -7.91 -13.42 -12.07
CA ALA A 149 -7.42 -14.21 -10.94
C ALA A 149 -7.28 -13.34 -9.69
N ALA A 150 -6.69 -12.14 -9.79
CA ALA A 150 -6.56 -11.20 -8.67
C ALA A 150 -7.93 -10.83 -8.08
N ILE A 151 -8.90 -10.49 -8.93
CA ILE A 151 -10.28 -10.17 -8.53
C ILE A 151 -10.92 -11.37 -7.82
N ALA A 152 -10.81 -12.56 -8.40
CA ALA A 152 -11.40 -13.77 -7.83
C ALA A 152 -10.80 -14.15 -6.47
N GLN A 153 -9.48 -14.01 -6.30
CA GLN A 153 -8.80 -14.27 -5.03
C GLN A 153 -9.25 -13.29 -3.96
N VAL A 154 -9.32 -11.99 -4.27
CA VAL A 154 -9.86 -10.96 -3.37
C VAL A 154 -11.30 -11.28 -2.94
N GLN A 155 -12.17 -11.62 -3.90
CA GLN A 155 -13.56 -11.98 -3.60
C GLN A 155 -13.68 -13.22 -2.70
N ALA A 156 -12.85 -14.25 -2.93
CA ALA A 156 -12.86 -15.47 -2.13
C ALA A 156 -12.46 -15.24 -0.67
N VAL A 157 -11.41 -14.44 -0.44
CA VAL A 157 -10.93 -14.06 0.89
C VAL A 157 -11.99 -13.27 1.65
N ARG A 158 -12.62 -12.30 0.98
CA ARG A 158 -13.71 -11.51 1.56
C ARG A 158 -14.95 -12.32 1.87
N ALA A 159 -15.29 -13.28 1.01
CA ALA A 159 -16.37 -14.23 1.29
C ALA A 159 -16.05 -15.13 2.50
N GLY A 160 -14.77 -15.29 2.85
CA GLY A 160 -14.32 -15.93 4.10
C GLY A 160 -14.24 -14.97 5.29
N GLY A 161 -14.59 -13.70 5.15
CA GLY A 161 -14.64 -12.74 6.27
C GLY A 161 -13.34 -11.99 6.56
N LEU A 162 -12.29 -12.16 5.75
CA LEU A 162 -11.09 -11.33 5.83
C LEU A 162 -11.16 -10.14 4.88
N GLU A 163 -10.66 -9.01 5.34
CA GLU A 163 -10.53 -7.81 4.51
C GLU A 163 -9.25 -7.82 3.66
N THR A 164 -9.26 -7.05 2.57
CA THR A 164 -8.18 -6.98 1.57
C THR A 164 -7.81 -5.53 1.24
N TRP A 165 -7.60 -4.73 2.28
CA TRP A 165 -7.53 -3.27 2.17
C TRP A 165 -6.30 -2.75 1.40
N ARG A 166 -5.24 -3.54 1.29
CA ARG A 166 -3.94 -3.07 0.79
C ARG A 166 -3.47 -3.89 -0.42
N LEU A 167 -3.38 -3.23 -1.58
CA LEU A 167 -2.70 -3.77 -2.76
C LEU A 167 -1.22 -3.40 -2.75
N THR A 168 -0.37 -4.33 -3.17
CA THR A 168 1.07 -4.12 -3.34
C THR A 168 1.60 -4.73 -4.63
N ILE A 169 2.85 -4.42 -4.93
CA ILE A 169 3.64 -5.04 -5.99
C ILE A 169 4.85 -5.70 -5.33
N ASP A 170 5.00 -7.01 -5.50
CA ASP A 170 6.19 -7.74 -5.03
C ASP A 170 7.38 -7.44 -5.95
N ASP A 171 7.23 -7.63 -7.26
CA ASP A 171 8.26 -7.30 -8.26
C ASP A 171 7.64 -6.62 -9.51
N ALA A 172 8.34 -5.65 -10.06
CA ALA A 172 7.96 -4.98 -11.31
C ALA A 172 9.17 -4.32 -11.99
N GLU A 173 9.72 -5.05 -12.97
CA GLU A 173 10.79 -4.52 -13.81
C GLU A 173 10.24 -3.72 -14.99
N GLY A 174 10.62 -2.44 -15.04
CA GLY A 174 10.30 -1.55 -16.15
C GLY A 174 8.93 -0.87 -16.04
N LEU A 175 8.83 0.27 -16.73
CA LEU A 175 7.66 1.14 -16.66
C LEU A 175 6.39 0.48 -17.20
N ASP A 176 6.49 -0.30 -18.28
CA ASP A 176 5.32 -0.95 -18.90
C ASP A 176 4.67 -1.99 -17.97
N VAL A 177 5.49 -2.74 -17.22
CA VAL A 177 5.01 -3.68 -16.20
C VAL A 177 4.32 -2.93 -15.06
N ARG A 178 4.95 -1.86 -14.54
CA ARG A 178 4.34 -1.01 -13.50
C ARG A 178 3.01 -0.43 -13.96
N MET A 179 2.92 0.04 -15.21
CA MET A 179 1.68 0.55 -15.79
C MET A 179 0.59 -0.52 -15.89
N ALA A 180 0.93 -1.74 -16.33
CA ALA A 180 -0.02 -2.85 -16.37
C ALA A 180 -0.54 -3.22 -14.97
N LEU A 181 0.31 -3.14 -13.94
CA LEU A 181 -0.07 -3.40 -12.56
C LEU A 181 -0.93 -2.27 -11.97
N ILE A 182 -0.73 -1.01 -12.37
CA ILE A 182 -1.63 0.09 -12.02
C ILE A 182 -3.03 -0.16 -12.61
N GLU A 183 -3.12 -0.61 -13.88
CA GLU A 183 -4.41 -0.99 -14.48
C GLU A 183 -5.07 -2.16 -13.74
N ARG A 184 -4.29 -3.15 -13.32
CA ARG A 184 -4.78 -4.26 -12.49
C ARG A 184 -5.31 -3.77 -11.15
N ALA A 185 -4.60 -2.87 -10.48
CA ALA A 185 -5.06 -2.29 -9.21
C ALA A 185 -6.41 -1.58 -9.37
N ARG A 186 -6.57 -0.81 -10.46
CA ARG A 186 -7.84 -0.19 -10.82
C ARG A 186 -8.93 -1.22 -11.07
N ALA A 187 -8.67 -2.26 -11.86
CA ALA A 187 -9.64 -3.32 -12.16
C ALA A 187 -10.09 -4.07 -10.89
N VAL A 188 -9.15 -4.36 -9.98
CA VAL A 188 -9.46 -4.97 -8.67
C VAL A 188 -10.36 -4.05 -7.85
N GLN A 189 -10.08 -2.75 -7.80
CA GLN A 189 -10.92 -1.81 -7.05
C GLN A 189 -12.31 -1.65 -7.69
N GLU A 190 -12.41 -1.48 -9.01
CA GLU A 190 -13.69 -1.37 -9.73
C GLU A 190 -14.58 -2.60 -9.51
N ALA A 191 -13.99 -3.80 -9.50
CA ALA A 191 -14.74 -5.05 -9.36
C ALA A 191 -15.13 -5.40 -7.91
N THR A 192 -14.42 -4.87 -6.90
CA THR A 192 -14.56 -5.35 -5.51
C THR A 192 -14.88 -4.27 -4.48
N GLY A 193 -14.50 -3.01 -4.73
CA GLY A 193 -14.60 -1.90 -3.78
C GLY A 193 -13.87 -2.13 -2.45
N ALA A 194 -13.00 -3.14 -2.40
CA ALA A 194 -12.44 -3.65 -1.15
C ALA A 194 -11.16 -2.93 -0.70
N VAL A 195 -10.53 -2.21 -1.61
CA VAL A 195 -9.21 -1.62 -1.38
C VAL A 195 -9.39 -0.24 -0.73
N ARG A 196 -8.46 0.08 0.18
CA ARG A 196 -8.27 1.40 0.78
C ARG A 196 -6.94 2.00 0.33
N ALA A 197 -5.89 1.18 0.26
CA ALA A 197 -4.56 1.63 -0.11
C ALA A 197 -3.97 0.82 -1.27
N PHE A 198 -3.19 1.51 -2.09
CA PHE A 198 -2.31 0.89 -3.07
C PHE A 198 -0.89 1.40 -2.88
N ALA A 199 0.06 0.49 -2.64
CA ALA A 199 1.49 0.77 -2.64
C ALA A 199 2.07 0.40 -4.02
N PRO A 200 2.31 1.38 -4.92
CA PRO A 200 2.59 1.11 -6.33
C PRO A 200 4.07 0.88 -6.63
N LEU A 201 4.95 0.98 -5.63
CA LEU A 201 6.38 0.76 -5.79
C LEU A 201 6.74 -0.69 -5.42
N PRO A 202 7.62 -1.36 -6.18
CA PRO A 202 7.92 -2.78 -6.00
C PRO A 202 8.71 -3.04 -4.71
N ARG A 203 8.23 -4.01 -3.91
CA ARG A 203 8.80 -4.33 -2.58
C ARG A 203 10.13 -5.06 -2.68
N ARG A 204 10.36 -5.81 -3.75
CA ARG A 204 11.67 -6.34 -4.12
C ARG A 204 12.29 -5.36 -5.10
N ASP A 205 13.49 -4.91 -4.78
CA ASP A 205 14.27 -4.10 -5.70
C ASP A 205 14.67 -4.98 -6.90
N PRO A 206 14.26 -4.65 -8.14
CA PRO A 206 14.81 -5.30 -9.32
C PRO A 206 16.26 -4.82 -9.52
N ARG A 207 17.19 -5.45 -8.78
CA ARG A 207 18.64 -5.64 -9.09
C ARG A 207 19.62 -4.59 -8.59
N GLY A 208 20.90 -5.02 -8.58
CA GLY A 208 22.11 -4.27 -8.27
C GLY A 208 22.45 -3.09 -9.19
N THR A 209 21.43 -2.38 -9.70
CA THR A 209 21.58 -1.06 -10.32
C THR A 209 20.57 -0.12 -9.66
N PRO A 210 21.01 0.84 -8.83
CA PRO A 210 20.10 1.73 -8.11
C PRO A 210 19.16 2.47 -9.07
N SER A 211 17.86 2.53 -8.75
CA SER A 211 16.94 3.45 -9.42
C SER A 211 17.42 4.90 -9.17
N THR A 212 17.19 5.80 -10.13
CA THR A 212 17.43 7.24 -9.92
C THR A 212 16.32 7.90 -9.07
N GLY A 213 15.33 7.13 -8.61
CA GLY A 213 14.12 7.61 -7.94
C GLY A 213 13.10 8.29 -8.86
N TYR A 214 13.49 8.68 -10.08
CA TYR A 214 12.60 9.36 -11.03
C TYR A 214 11.45 8.47 -11.50
N ASP A 215 11.73 7.21 -11.82
CA ASP A 215 10.67 6.29 -12.23
C ASP A 215 9.73 5.96 -11.07
N ASP A 216 10.23 5.99 -9.83
CA ASP A 216 9.42 5.74 -8.64
C ASP A 216 8.42 6.88 -8.42
N VAL A 217 8.86 8.13 -8.41
CA VAL A 217 7.93 9.28 -8.23
C VAL A 217 6.94 9.42 -9.38
N LYS A 218 7.34 9.08 -10.62
CA LYS A 218 6.41 9.00 -11.76
C LYS A 218 5.41 7.87 -11.60
N THR A 219 5.82 6.72 -11.08
CA THR A 219 4.94 5.58 -10.79
C THR A 219 3.90 5.96 -9.74
N VAL A 220 4.29 6.70 -8.69
CA VAL A 220 3.37 7.23 -7.67
C VAL A 220 2.34 8.17 -8.28
N ALA A 221 2.77 9.15 -9.08
CA ALA A 221 1.86 10.07 -9.76
C ALA A 221 0.91 9.34 -10.72
N ALA A 222 1.44 8.40 -11.50
CA ALA A 222 0.66 7.57 -12.41
C ALA A 222 -0.42 6.76 -11.67
N ALA A 223 -0.05 6.12 -10.55
CA ALA A 223 -0.99 5.36 -9.72
C ALA A 223 -2.10 6.27 -9.17
N ARG A 224 -1.75 7.46 -8.66
CA ARG A 224 -2.74 8.39 -8.11
C ARG A 224 -3.72 8.87 -9.18
N VAL A 225 -3.22 9.26 -10.34
CA VAL A 225 -4.01 9.76 -11.47
C VAL A 225 -4.90 8.65 -12.06
N ARG A 226 -4.40 7.41 -12.16
CA ARG A 226 -5.13 6.31 -12.79
C ARG A 226 -6.14 5.64 -11.88
N CYS A 227 -5.89 5.63 -10.57
CA CYS A 227 -6.72 4.97 -9.56
C CYS A 227 -7.39 5.97 -8.60
N PRO A 228 -8.21 6.93 -9.07
CA PRO A 228 -8.82 7.95 -8.21
C PRO A 228 -9.74 7.36 -7.12
N ASP A 229 -10.32 6.17 -7.37
CA ASP A 229 -11.27 5.50 -6.46
C ASP A 229 -10.60 4.67 -5.34
N ILE A 230 -9.26 4.60 -5.32
CA ILE A 230 -8.50 4.06 -4.19
C ILE A 230 -8.22 5.20 -3.23
N GLU A 231 -8.60 5.07 -1.96
CA GLU A 231 -8.57 6.16 -0.98
C GLU A 231 -7.17 6.80 -0.89
N VAL A 232 -6.12 5.99 -0.66
CA VAL A 232 -4.75 6.47 -0.53
C VAL A 232 -3.77 5.72 -1.42
N ILE A 233 -2.84 6.46 -2.02
CA ILE A 233 -1.59 5.90 -2.56
C ILE A 233 -0.56 5.91 -1.43
N GLN A 234 0.02 4.75 -1.16
CA GLN A 234 0.78 4.47 0.05
C GLN A 234 2.26 4.23 -0.26
N ILE A 235 3.13 4.68 0.63
CA ILE A 235 4.58 4.44 0.56
C ILE A 235 5.03 3.60 1.76
N ASP A 236 5.74 2.51 1.47
CA ASP A 236 6.34 1.64 2.48
C ASP A 236 7.58 2.30 3.08
N TRP A 237 7.43 2.91 4.23
CA TRP A 237 8.51 3.62 4.92
C TRP A 237 9.76 2.76 5.17
N PRO A 238 9.65 1.50 5.63
CA PRO A 238 10.83 0.66 5.88
C PRO A 238 11.69 0.42 4.63
N LEU A 239 11.07 0.45 3.44
CA LEU A 239 11.74 0.18 2.17
C LEU A 239 12.37 1.45 1.59
N TYR A 240 11.58 2.51 1.46
CA TYR A 240 11.97 3.71 0.72
C TYR A 240 12.58 4.82 1.58
N GLY A 241 12.37 4.74 2.90
CA GLY A 241 12.95 5.66 3.87
C GLY A 241 12.49 7.13 3.70
N PRO A 242 13.04 8.03 4.52
CA PRO A 242 12.52 9.40 4.67
C PRO A 242 12.65 10.27 3.43
N LYS A 243 13.69 10.08 2.61
CA LYS A 243 13.97 10.94 1.45
C LYS A 243 12.97 10.70 0.32
N LEU A 244 12.79 9.44 -0.10
CA LEU A 244 11.83 9.13 -1.16
C LEU A 244 10.41 9.30 -0.66
N ALA A 245 10.10 8.93 0.59
CA ALA A 245 8.77 9.12 1.17
C ALA A 245 8.32 10.58 1.11
N GLN A 246 9.18 11.52 1.52
CA GLN A 246 8.84 12.95 1.48
C GLN A 246 8.58 13.45 0.06
N VAL A 247 9.41 13.08 -0.92
CA VAL A 247 9.21 13.49 -2.32
C VAL A 247 7.96 12.82 -2.89
N ALA A 248 7.70 11.55 -2.60
CA ALA A 248 6.52 10.85 -3.09
C ALA A 248 5.20 11.50 -2.64
N LEU A 249 5.16 12.11 -1.44
CA LEU A 249 4.00 12.89 -0.98
C LEU A 249 3.67 14.05 -1.94
N THR A 250 4.67 14.73 -2.51
CA THR A 250 4.46 15.81 -3.48
C THR A 250 4.17 15.30 -4.90
N PHE A 251 4.07 13.98 -5.08
CA PHE A 251 3.72 13.32 -6.34
C PHE A 251 2.39 12.56 -6.25
N GLY A 252 1.64 12.73 -5.17
CA GLY A 252 0.31 12.14 -5.01
C GLY A 252 0.22 10.95 -4.07
N ALA A 253 1.30 10.57 -3.38
CA ALA A 253 1.17 9.71 -2.21
C ALA A 253 0.43 10.45 -1.08
N GLY A 254 -0.46 9.75 -0.38
CA GLY A 254 -1.27 10.27 0.72
C GLY A 254 -1.08 9.53 2.04
N ASP A 255 -0.26 8.48 2.06
CA ASP A 255 -0.07 7.64 3.24
C ASP A 255 1.36 7.09 3.37
N LEU A 256 1.89 7.08 4.60
CA LEU A 256 3.16 6.45 4.96
C LEU A 256 2.92 5.24 5.87
N ASP A 257 3.25 4.04 5.42
CA ASP A 257 2.99 2.80 6.15
C ASP A 257 4.23 2.18 6.76
N GLY A 258 4.05 1.38 7.82
CA GLY A 258 5.14 0.65 8.45
C GLY A 258 6.07 1.52 9.29
N ILE A 259 5.59 2.66 9.80
CA ILE A 259 6.35 3.46 10.78
C ILE A 259 6.56 2.62 12.04
N SER A 260 7.75 2.72 12.64
CA SER A 260 8.04 1.98 13.86
C SER A 260 7.07 2.37 14.99
N PRO A 261 6.55 1.42 15.78
CA PRO A 261 5.72 1.73 16.94
C PRO A 261 6.54 2.19 18.15
N TYR A 262 7.87 2.19 18.05
CA TYR A 262 8.79 2.61 19.10
C TYR A 262 9.47 3.91 18.70
N ASP A 263 9.37 4.92 19.56
CA ASP A 263 10.08 6.20 19.40
C ASP A 263 11.50 6.05 19.97
N THR A 264 12.38 5.38 19.21
CA THR A 264 13.76 5.09 19.64
C THR A 264 14.76 5.59 18.60
N SER A 265 15.49 6.66 18.92
CA SER A 265 16.46 7.33 18.03
C SER A 265 17.78 6.56 17.82
N ASP A 266 18.01 5.52 18.61
CA ASP A 266 19.26 4.74 18.69
C ASP A 266 19.40 3.64 17.63
N LEU A 267 18.34 3.34 16.87
CA LEU A 267 18.28 2.21 15.93
C LEU A 267 18.31 2.61 14.44
N GLY A 268 18.77 3.83 14.13
CA GLY A 268 19.09 4.29 12.77
C GLY A 268 17.95 4.99 12.01
N PRO A 269 18.22 5.55 10.82
CA PRO A 269 17.37 6.52 10.12
C PRO A 269 16.02 5.98 9.62
N ARG A 270 15.81 4.65 9.64
CA ARG A 270 14.53 4.01 9.31
C ARG A 270 13.60 3.89 10.52
N ARG A 271 14.11 4.05 11.75
CA ARG A 271 13.31 4.27 12.97
C ARG A 271 13.31 5.76 13.27
N ALA A 272 12.59 6.51 12.45
CA ALA A 272 12.40 7.93 12.66
C ALA A 272 11.35 8.11 13.79
N PRO A 273 11.62 8.96 14.79
CA PRO A 273 10.60 9.38 15.75
C PRO A 273 9.37 9.91 15.03
N VAL A 274 8.19 9.81 15.66
CA VAL A 274 6.96 10.32 15.05
C VAL A 274 7.05 11.81 14.66
N GLU A 275 7.86 12.61 15.36
CA GLU A 275 8.12 14.01 15.07
C GLU A 275 8.82 14.21 13.71
N ASP A 276 9.71 13.29 13.33
CA ASP A 276 10.35 13.31 12.01
C ASP A 276 9.33 13.03 10.91
N ILE A 277 8.42 12.07 11.13
CA ILE A 277 7.32 11.78 10.20
C ILE A 277 6.45 13.02 10.02
N HIS A 278 6.07 13.67 11.13
CA HIS A 278 5.29 14.91 11.09
C HIS A 278 6.02 16.02 10.33
N ARG A 279 7.33 16.20 10.56
CA ARG A 279 8.11 17.20 9.83
C ARG A 279 8.15 16.91 8.33
N GLN A 280 8.36 15.66 7.93
CA GLN A 280 8.40 15.28 6.51
C GLN A 280 7.05 15.54 5.84
N ILE A 281 5.95 15.18 6.49
CA ILE A 281 4.59 15.42 5.98
C ILE A 281 4.31 16.93 5.85
N ARG A 282 4.59 17.72 6.89
CA ARG A 282 4.39 19.18 6.86
C ARG A 282 5.26 19.87 5.81
N ALA A 283 6.50 19.42 5.65
CA ALA A 283 7.41 19.94 4.63
C ALA A 283 6.95 19.60 3.20
N ALA A 284 6.16 18.54 3.02
CA ALA A 284 5.47 18.22 1.77
C ALA A 284 4.12 18.94 1.63
N GLY A 285 3.75 19.83 2.56
CA GLY A 285 2.49 20.60 2.53
C GLY A 285 1.27 19.88 3.10
N GLY A 286 1.45 18.71 3.74
CA GLY A 286 0.36 17.93 4.32
C GLY A 286 0.14 18.16 5.82
N GLU A 287 -1.04 17.79 6.31
CA GLU A 287 -1.38 17.68 7.73
C GLU A 287 -1.22 16.22 8.18
N PRO A 288 -0.29 15.91 9.11
CA PRO A 288 -0.04 14.54 9.55
C PRO A 288 -1.18 14.03 10.43
N VAL A 289 -1.76 12.90 10.03
CA VAL A 289 -2.80 12.19 10.79
C VAL A 289 -2.39 10.75 11.02
N GLU A 290 -2.25 10.34 12.28
CA GLU A 290 -2.04 8.93 12.58
C GLU A 290 -3.30 8.13 12.24
N ARG A 291 -3.12 6.93 11.69
CA ARG A 291 -4.23 6.00 11.44
C ARG A 291 -4.04 4.65 12.10
N ASP A 292 -5.15 3.95 12.31
CA ASP A 292 -5.17 2.53 12.63
C ASP A 292 -5.08 1.63 11.38
N ALA A 293 -5.10 0.31 11.59
CA ALA A 293 -5.06 -0.68 10.51
C ALA A 293 -6.26 -0.59 9.54
N THR A 294 -7.38 0.00 9.98
CA THR A 294 -8.62 0.15 9.20
C THR A 294 -8.66 1.46 8.40
N TYR A 295 -7.53 2.18 8.34
CA TYR A 295 -7.38 3.49 7.68
C TYR A 295 -8.19 4.62 8.32
N ARG A 296 -8.59 4.47 9.59
CA ARG A 296 -9.27 5.53 10.34
C ARG A 296 -8.29 6.35 11.16
N PRO A 297 -8.51 7.67 11.32
CA PRO A 297 -7.71 8.50 12.21
C PRO A 297 -7.66 7.93 13.63
N ARG A 298 -6.48 7.96 14.24
CA ARG A 298 -6.21 7.51 15.60
C ARG A 298 -5.76 8.70 16.44
N GLY A 299 -6.48 8.97 17.51
CA GLY A 299 -6.25 10.05 18.48
C GLY A 299 -6.87 9.72 19.82
#